data_AF-A0A9P9W7C2-F1
#
_entry.id   AF-A0A9P9W7C2-F1
#
_cell.length_a   1.000
_cell.length_b   1.000
_cell.length_c   1.000
_cell.angle_alpha   90.00
_cell.angle_beta   90.00
_cell.angle_gamma   90.00
#
_symmetry.space_group_name_H-M   'P 1'
#
loop_
_entity.id
_entity.type
_entity.pdbx_description
1 polymer ?
#
loop_
_entity_poly.entity_id
_entity_poly.type
_entity_poly.pdbx_seq_one_letter_code
_entity_poly.pdbx_strand_id
1 'polypeptide(L)'
;QGEVTNPVGRIFPRTIIPWHAFPTEQEQIWAQLSTSSSFSSDRLYPSRHQIDYVMSLIEPISSEVGLRVFARETVENAVKKLVDVTNADPVLRRKLGLQGTVTFESHTNLGVPNADL
;
A
#
# COMPACT_ATOMS: atom_id res chain seq x y z
N GLN A 1 -10.87 8.68 -26.21
CA GLN A 1 -10.75 8.60 -24.74
C GLN A 1 -12.15 8.40 -24.15
N GLY A 2 -12.32 7.58 -23.12
CA GLY A 2 -13.63 7.39 -22.46
C GLY A 2 -13.85 8.35 -21.29
N GLU A 3 -15.07 8.42 -20.76
CA GLU A 3 -15.35 9.19 -19.55
C GLU A 3 -14.52 8.69 -18.35
N VAL A 4 -14.24 9.58 -17.40
CA VAL A 4 -13.47 9.27 -16.18
C VAL A 4 -14.12 8.12 -15.38
N THR A 5 -15.46 8.01 -15.44
CA THR A 5 -16.26 6.96 -14.81
C THR A 5 -16.55 5.76 -15.74
N ASN A 6 -16.23 5.87 -17.03
CA ASN A 6 -16.46 4.83 -18.03
C ASN A 6 -15.33 4.82 -19.09
N PRO A 7 -14.13 4.38 -18.72
CA PRO A 7 -12.98 4.41 -19.61
C PRO A 7 -13.13 3.38 -20.74
N VAL A 8 -12.97 3.83 -21.98
CA VAL A 8 -12.96 2.96 -23.17
C VAL A 8 -11.61 2.24 -23.25
N GLY A 9 -11.63 0.91 -23.34
CA GLY A 9 -10.43 0.09 -23.54
C GLY A 9 -9.59 -0.15 -22.28
N ARG A 10 -10.11 0.16 -21.07
CA ARG A 10 -9.44 -0.17 -19.80
C ARG A 10 -10.37 -1.02 -18.93
N ILE A 11 -9.80 -2.00 -18.24
CA ILE A 11 -10.52 -2.74 -17.20
C ILE A 11 -10.66 -1.81 -15.99
N PHE A 12 -11.89 -1.67 -15.48
CA PHE A 12 -12.16 -0.92 -14.25
C PHE A 12 -13.14 -1.70 -13.37
N PRO A 13 -13.09 -1.54 -12.04
CA PRO A 13 -14.05 -2.16 -11.14
C PRO A 13 -15.45 -1.60 -11.39
N ARG A 14 -16.43 -2.46 -11.65
CA ARG A 14 -17.84 -2.06 -11.80
C ARG A 14 -18.62 -2.09 -10.49
N THR A 15 -18.13 -2.84 -9.51
CA THR A 15 -18.79 -3.04 -8.24
C THR A 15 -17.73 -3.25 -7.17
N ILE A 16 -17.92 -2.58 -6.03
CA ILE A 16 -17.13 -2.82 -4.82
C ILE A 16 -17.98 -3.73 -3.93
N ILE A 17 -17.45 -4.91 -3.61
CA ILE A 17 -18.12 -5.88 -2.72
C ILE A 17 -17.36 -5.99 -1.40
N PRO A 18 -18.05 -6.16 -0.26
CA PRO A 18 -17.38 -6.42 1.01
C PRO A 18 -16.61 -7.75 0.98
N TRP A 19 -15.38 -7.74 1.49
CA TRP A 19 -14.60 -8.97 1.68
C TRP A 19 -14.90 -9.57 3.06
N HIS A 20 -15.92 -10.42 3.13
CA HIS A 20 -16.43 -10.94 4.40
C HIS A 20 -15.42 -11.83 5.16
N ALA A 21 -14.56 -12.56 4.45
CA ALA A 21 -13.54 -13.42 5.04
C ALA A 21 -12.27 -12.67 5.48
N PHE A 22 -12.15 -11.37 5.14
CA PHE A 22 -10.95 -10.58 5.40
C PHE A 22 -10.48 -10.63 6.87
N PRO A 23 -11.33 -10.48 7.90
CA PRO A 23 -10.86 -10.53 9.29
C PRO A 23 -10.17 -11.86 9.62
N THR A 24 -10.76 -12.98 9.23
CA THR A 24 -10.23 -14.32 9.48
C THR A 24 -8.95 -14.58 8.70
N GLU A 25 -8.89 -14.20 7.42
CA GLU A 25 -7.68 -14.34 6.61
C GLU A 25 -6.54 -13.46 7.15
N GLN A 26 -6.86 -12.22 7.58
CA GLN A 26 -5.90 -11.31 8.18
C GLN A 26 -5.30 -11.90 9.46
N GLU A 27 -6.12 -12.49 10.34
CA GLU A 27 -5.63 -13.17 11.55
C GLU A 27 -4.69 -14.33 11.24
N GLN A 28 -4.97 -15.11 10.20
CA GLN A 28 -4.09 -16.20 9.76
C GLN A 28 -2.72 -15.68 9.29
N ILE A 29 -2.70 -14.55 8.58
CA ILE A 29 -1.44 -13.89 8.18
C ILE A 29 -0.68 -13.39 9.41
N TRP A 30 -1.36 -12.75 10.36
CA TRP A 30 -0.74 -12.31 11.61
C TRP A 30 -0.13 -13.47 12.39
N ALA A 31 -0.84 -14.59 12.50
CA ALA A 31 -0.32 -15.79 13.16
C ALA A 31 0.96 -16.32 12.49
N GLN A 32 1.07 -16.24 11.16
CA GLN A 32 2.29 -16.60 10.44
C GLN A 32 3.44 -15.63 10.72
N LEU A 33 3.16 -14.33 10.71
CA LEU A 33 4.15 -13.28 11.01
C LEU A 33 4.71 -13.40 12.43
N SER A 34 3.87 -13.73 13.41
CA SER A 34 4.28 -13.95 14.80
C SER A 34 5.23 -15.13 15.02
N THR A 35 5.42 -15.99 14.01
CA THR A 35 6.33 -17.12 14.15
C THR A 35 7.81 -16.75 14.05
N SER A 36 8.14 -15.53 13.60
CA SER A 36 9.50 -15.03 13.59
C SER A 36 9.69 -13.96 14.65
N SER A 37 10.66 -14.17 15.55
CA SER A 37 10.94 -13.22 16.63
C SER A 37 11.47 -11.89 16.11
N SER A 38 12.25 -11.90 15.01
CA SER A 38 12.82 -10.71 14.37
C SER A 38 11.74 -9.73 13.94
N PHE A 39 10.66 -10.20 13.32
CA PHE A 39 9.56 -9.34 12.86
C PHE A 39 8.89 -8.54 13.99
N SER A 40 8.81 -9.13 15.18
CA SER A 40 8.21 -8.49 16.36
C SER A 40 9.21 -7.70 17.22
N SER A 41 10.49 -8.07 17.17
CA SER A 41 11.55 -7.54 18.04
C SER A 41 12.35 -6.42 17.39
N ASP A 42 12.46 -6.42 16.06
CA ASP A 42 13.07 -5.33 15.33
C ASP A 42 12.15 -4.11 15.44
N ARG A 43 12.73 -2.96 15.82
CA ARG A 43 11.99 -1.70 15.92
C ARG A 43 11.75 -1.16 14.51
N LEU A 44 10.83 -1.80 13.78
CA LEU A 44 10.48 -1.46 12.40
C LEU A 44 9.56 -0.24 12.32
N TYR A 45 8.78 -0.01 13.39
CA TYR A 45 7.91 1.13 13.49
C TYR A 45 8.70 2.39 13.87
N PRO A 46 8.44 3.52 13.19
CA PRO A 46 8.97 4.80 13.61
C PRO A 46 8.59 5.09 15.06
N SER A 47 9.43 5.83 15.76
CA SER A 47 9.07 6.33 17.09
C SER A 47 7.84 7.23 16.99
N ARG A 48 7.11 7.38 18.09
CA ARG A 48 5.94 8.27 18.14
C ARG A 48 6.27 9.68 17.63
N HIS A 49 7.43 10.21 18.00
CA HIS A 49 7.91 11.51 17.51
C HIS A 49 8.08 11.57 15.99
N GLN A 50 8.53 10.48 15.36
CA GLN A 50 8.65 10.42 13.90
C GLN A 50 7.27 10.38 13.23
N ILE A 51 6.30 9.68 13.82
CA ILE A 51 4.91 9.69 13.34
C ILE A 51 4.29 11.08 13.50
N ASP A 52 4.44 11.72 14.66
CA ASP A 52 3.92 13.06 14.92
C ASP A 52 4.51 14.09 13.94
N TYR A 53 5.80 13.96 13.60
CA TYR A 53 6.45 14.79 12.60
C TYR A 53 5.91 14.55 11.18
N VAL A 54 5.72 13.29 10.77
CA VAL A 54 5.09 13.00 9.46
C VAL A 54 3.67 13.56 9.42
N MET A 55 2.92 13.42 10.51
CA MET A 55 1.55 13.94 10.60
C MET A 55 1.47 15.46 10.47
N SER A 56 2.46 16.20 10.97
CA SER A 56 2.49 17.66 10.83
C SER A 56 2.82 18.15 9.41
N LEU A 57 3.39 17.28 8.58
CA LEU A 57 3.70 17.58 7.17
C LEU A 57 2.56 17.21 6.21
N ILE A 58 1.55 16.48 6.67
CA ILE A 58 0.43 16.03 5.84
C ILE A 58 -0.62 17.14 5.77
N GLU A 59 -0.77 17.73 4.59
CA GLU A 59 -1.83 18.71 4.32
C GLU A 59 -3.20 18.04 4.13
N PRO A 60 -4.31 18.73 4.44
CA PRO A 60 -5.65 18.26 4.11
C PRO A 60 -5.79 17.94 2.62
N ILE A 61 -6.51 16.86 2.32
CA ILE A 61 -6.71 16.40 0.94
C ILE A 61 -7.61 17.40 0.20
N SER A 62 -7.01 18.18 -0.69
CA SER A 62 -7.69 19.21 -1.49
C SER A 62 -7.68 18.94 -2.99
N SER A 63 -6.95 17.92 -3.43
CA SER A 63 -6.78 17.56 -4.85
C SER A 63 -6.41 16.08 -5.00
N GLU A 64 -6.54 15.54 -6.22
CA GLU A 64 -6.04 14.19 -6.55
C GLU A 64 -4.53 14.06 -6.29
N VAL A 65 -3.77 15.12 -6.56
CA VAL A 65 -2.33 15.17 -6.23
C VAL A 65 -2.12 15.06 -4.72
N GLY A 66 -2.89 15.81 -3.94
CA GLY A 66 -2.87 15.74 -2.47
C GLY A 66 -3.26 14.36 -1.94
N LEU A 67 -4.30 13.74 -2.50
CA LEU A 67 -4.73 12.38 -2.16
C LEU A 67 -3.62 11.35 -2.43
N ARG A 68 -2.93 11.48 -3.57
CA ARG A 68 -1.80 10.60 -3.91
C ARG A 68 -0.64 10.75 -2.93
N VAL A 69 -0.26 12.00 -2.61
CA VAL A 69 0.80 12.27 -1.62
C VAL A 69 0.41 11.70 -0.26
N PHE A 70 -0.82 11.95 0.18
CA PHE A 70 -1.35 11.41 1.43
C PHE A 70 -1.25 9.87 1.47
N ALA A 71 -1.75 9.18 0.45
CA ALA A 71 -1.74 7.73 0.38
C ALA A 71 -0.31 7.16 0.42
N ARG A 72 0.62 7.82 -0.28
CA ARG A 72 2.03 7.42 -0.30
C ARG A 72 2.69 7.56 1.07
N GLU A 73 2.52 8.72 1.71
CA GLU A 73 3.19 9.03 2.97
C GLU A 73 2.61 8.26 4.16
N THR A 74 1.29 8.03 4.18
CA THR A 74 0.61 7.39 5.32
C THR A 74 0.53 5.88 5.23
N VAL A 75 0.36 5.33 4.02
CA VAL A 75 0.08 3.90 3.82
C VAL A 75 1.22 3.23 3.06
N GLU A 76 1.53 3.69 1.85
CA GLU A 76 2.46 2.99 0.94
C GLU A 76 3.85 2.84 1.54
N ASN A 77 4.43 3.92 2.07
CA ASN A 77 5.76 3.89 2.67
C ASN A 77 5.84 2.94 3.88
N ALA A 78 4.76 2.85 4.67
CA ALA A 78 4.71 1.94 5.82
C ALA A 78 4.59 0.48 5.37
N VAL A 79 3.69 0.20 4.42
CA VAL A 79 3.52 -1.15 3.85
C VAL A 79 4.79 -1.62 3.16
N LYS A 80 5.48 -0.74 2.42
CA LYS A 80 6.74 -1.06 1.77
C LYS A 80 7.80 -1.51 2.77
N LYS A 81 7.97 -0.79 3.88
CA LYS A 81 8.90 -1.19 4.96
C LYS A 81 8.54 -2.56 5.54
N LEU A 82 7.26 -2.83 5.77
CA LEU A 82 6.80 -4.13 6.28
C LEU A 82 7.11 -5.27 5.31
N VAL A 83 6.86 -5.06 4.01
CA VAL A 83 7.15 -6.05 2.97
C VAL A 83 8.66 -6.29 2.84
N ASP A 84 9.48 -5.23 2.85
CA ASP A 84 10.93 -5.33 2.74
C ASP A 84 11.51 -6.19 3.88
N VAL A 85 11.07 -5.95 5.11
CA VAL A 85 11.54 -6.72 6.28
C VAL A 85 11.03 -8.17 6.24
N THR A 86 9.77 -8.37 5.88
CA THR A 86 9.18 -9.70 5.76
C THR A 86 9.91 -10.53 4.69
N ASN A 87 10.30 -9.91 3.59
CA ASN A 87 11.03 -10.57 2.51
C ASN A 87 12.51 -10.81 2.85
N ALA A 88 13.11 -9.97 3.70
CA ALA A 88 14.47 -10.16 4.20
C ALA A 88 14.59 -11.34 5.18
N ASP A 89 13.52 -11.71 5.87
CA ASP A 89 13.47 -12.88 6.76
C ASP A 89 13.23 -14.18 5.96
N PRO A 90 14.21 -15.12 5.91
CA PRO A 90 14.07 -16.34 5.12
C PRO A 90 12.96 -17.29 5.60
N VAL A 91 12.63 -17.26 6.90
CA VAL A 91 11.57 -18.10 7.49
C VAL A 91 10.21 -17.56 7.10
N LEU A 92 9.99 -16.25 7.27
CA LEU A 92 8.72 -15.61 6.90
C LEU A 92 8.50 -15.64 5.40
N ARG A 93 9.54 -15.32 4.61
CA ARG A 93 9.49 -15.40 3.15
C ARG A 93 9.03 -16.77 2.66
N ARG A 94 9.55 -17.85 3.25
CA ARG A 94 9.16 -19.22 2.90
C ARG A 94 7.72 -19.53 3.33
N LYS A 95 7.33 -19.16 4.56
CA LYS A 95 5.99 -19.43 5.10
C LYS A 95 4.89 -18.71 4.32
N LEU A 96 5.13 -17.45 3.98
CA LEU A 96 4.20 -16.60 3.24
C LEU A 96 4.26 -16.84 1.72
N GLY A 97 5.11 -17.75 1.25
CA GLY A 97 5.25 -18.04 -0.18
C GLY A 97 5.74 -16.86 -1.01
N LEU A 98 6.49 -15.93 -0.41
CA LEU A 98 6.99 -14.73 -1.08
C LEU A 98 8.15 -15.10 -2.03
N GLN A 99 7.83 -15.18 -3.32
CA GLN A 99 8.79 -15.45 -4.38
C GLN A 99 9.06 -14.17 -5.18
N GLY A 100 10.32 -13.75 -5.23
CA GLY A 100 10.76 -12.57 -5.98
C GLY A 100 10.87 -11.30 -5.13
N THR A 101 10.91 -10.15 -5.82
CA THR A 101 10.99 -8.83 -5.22
C THR A 101 9.66 -8.11 -5.47
N VAL A 102 9.07 -7.56 -4.41
CA VAL A 102 7.86 -6.73 -4.52
C VAL A 102 8.31 -5.29 -4.78
N THR A 103 7.86 -4.69 -5.89
CA THR A 103 8.12 -3.30 -6.22
C THR A 103 6.82 -2.52 -6.21
N PHE A 104 6.82 -1.37 -5.52
CA PHE A 104 5.71 -0.43 -5.53
C PHE A 104 5.94 0.57 -6.67
N GLU A 105 5.06 0.55 -7.67
CA GLU A 105 5.13 1.41 -8.84
C GLU A 105 4.15 2.58 -8.76
N SER A 106 4.60 3.76 -9.22
CA SER A 106 3.73 4.93 -9.34
C SER A 106 2.96 4.86 -10.66
N HIS A 107 1.76 4.27 -10.65
CA HIS A 107 0.85 4.32 -11.79
C HIS A 107 0.13 5.67 -11.83
N THR A 108 0.83 6.72 -12.27
CA THR A 108 0.18 7.99 -12.55
C THR A 108 -0.65 7.83 -13.81
N ASN A 109 -1.98 7.72 -13.66
CA ASN A 109 -2.91 7.77 -14.79
C ASN A 109 -3.03 9.22 -15.30
N LEU A 110 -1.94 9.80 -15.80
CA LEU A 110 -2.03 11.07 -16.52
C LEU A 110 -2.74 10.78 -17.84
N GLY A 111 -4.04 11.07 -17.88
CA GLY A 111 -4.72 11.24 -19.16
C GLY A 111 -3.93 12.25 -19.99
N VAL A 112 -3.65 11.91 -21.25
CA VAL A 112 -3.06 12.88 -22.18
C VAL A 112 -4.01 14.08 -22.19
N PRO A 113 -3.54 15.32 -21.92
CA PRO A 113 -4.38 16.50 -22.11
C PRO A 113 -4.87 16.45 -23.55
N ASN A 114 -6.18 16.54 -23.77
CA ASN A 114 -6.69 16.80 -25.10
C ASN A 114 -6.08 18.12 -25.56
N ALA A 115 -5.03 18.02 -26.36
CA ALA A 115 -4.53 19.13 -27.16
C ALA A 115 -5.36 19.15 -28.44
N ASP A 116 -6.62 19.55 -28.33
CA ASP A 116 -7.45 19.87 -29.49
C ASP A 116 -7.87 21.34 -29.38
N LEU A 117 -7.27 22.13 -30.28
CA LEU A 117 -7.66 23.47 -30.71
C LEU A 117 -8.99 23.42 -31.48
#